data_AF-H5YG35-F1
#
_entry.id   AF-H5YG35-F1
#
_cell.length_a   1.000
_cell.length_b   1.000
_cell.length_c   1.000
_cell.angle_alpha   90.00
_cell.angle_beta   90.00
_cell.angle_gamma   90.00
#
_symmetry.space_group_name_H-M   'P 1'
#
loop_
_entity.id
_entity.type
_entity.pdbx_description
1 polymer ?
#
loop_
_entity_poly.entity_id
_entity_poly.type
_entity_poly.pdbx_seq_one_letter_code
_entity_poly.pdbx_strand_id
1 'polypeptide(L)' 'MSPTTILKRIRHLFASDSGEHLDSIRAAILHGTLKEPARPMSDQELARAIREFQAVPVSDWTIAKLSRRLLEPTMPRDD' A
#
# COMPACT_ATOMS: atom_id res chain seq x y z
N MET A 1 15.76 -10.43 -6.59
CA MET A 1 15.76 -9.75 -5.27
C MET A 1 14.74 -10.45 -4.40
N SER A 2 15.04 -10.72 -3.12
CA SER A 2 14.05 -11.39 -2.27
C SER A 2 12.93 -10.40 -1.96
N PRO A 3 11.65 -10.83 -1.97
CA PRO A 3 10.50 -9.98 -1.66
C PRO A 3 10.53 -9.27 -0.29
N THR A 4 11.52 -9.61 0.54
CA THR A 4 11.70 -9.05 1.86
C THR A 4 12.26 -7.63 1.88
N THR A 5 12.92 -7.15 0.81
CA THR A 5 13.61 -5.84 0.84
C THR A 5 12.62 -4.68 0.85
N ILE A 6 11.57 -4.71 0.01
CA ILE A 6 10.59 -3.62 -0.03
C ILE A 6 9.68 -3.62 1.21
N LEU A 7 9.27 -4.81 1.69
CA LEU A 7 8.46 -4.95 2.91
C LEU A 7 9.18 -4.43 4.15
N LYS A 8 10.49 -4.71 4.29
CA LYS A 8 11.30 -4.18 5.39
C LYS A 8 11.37 -2.66 5.37
N ARG A 9 11.47 -2.04 4.19
CA ARG A 9 11.51 -0.58 4.00
C ARG A 9 10.17 0.06 4.32
N ILE A 10 9.06 -0.51 3.84
CA ILE A 10 7.70 -0.08 4.19
C ILE A 10 7.51 -0.13 5.71
N ARG A 11 7.88 -1.24 6.36
CA ARG A 11 7.80 -1.37 7.82
C ARG A 11 8.63 -0.34 8.59
N HIS A 12 9.73 0.14 8.03
CA HIS A 12 10.53 1.18 8.66
C HIS A 12 9.92 2.58 8.49
N LEU A 13 9.17 2.82 7.41
CA LEU A 13 8.56 4.11 7.08
C LEU A 13 7.19 4.32 7.74
N PHE A 14 6.47 3.24 8.06
CA PHE A 14 5.19 3.32 8.78
C PHE A 14 5.40 2.99 10.27
N ALA A 15 4.72 3.71 11.16
CA ALA A 15 4.77 3.47 12.61
C ALA A 15 4.34 2.02 12.95
N SER A 16 4.85 1.51 14.06
CA SER A 16 4.82 0.10 14.49
C SER A 16 3.44 -0.59 14.56
N ASP A 17 2.33 0.16 14.49
CA ASP A 17 0.96 -0.36 14.55
C ASP A 17 0.40 -0.86 13.20
N SER A 18 1.18 -0.81 12.12
CA SER A 18 0.71 -1.15 10.77
C SER A 18 0.74 -2.65 10.41
N GLY A 19 0.65 -3.53 11.41
CA GLY A 19 0.86 -4.99 11.26
C GLY A 19 -0.02 -5.65 10.19
N GLU A 20 -1.35 -5.51 10.31
CA GLU A 20 -2.30 -6.17 9.40
C GLU A 20 -2.20 -5.70 7.95
N HIS A 21 -1.88 -4.41 7.76
CA HIS A 21 -1.74 -3.82 6.42
C HIS A 21 -0.44 -4.30 5.76
N LEU A 22 0.64 -4.41 6.53
CA LEU A 22 1.90 -4.99 6.07
C LEU A 22 1.77 -6.47 5.72
N ASP A 23 1.00 -7.23 6.50
CA ASP A 23 0.75 -8.64 6.23
C ASP A 23 -0.09 -8.82 4.96
N SER A 24 -1.06 -7.95 4.72
CA SER A 24 -1.85 -7.92 3.48
C SER A 24 -0.97 -7.62 2.25
N ILE A 25 -0.04 -6.66 2.35
CA ILE A 25 0.92 -6.35 1.28
C ILE A 25 1.85 -7.54 1.02
N ARG A 26 2.34 -8.19 2.09
CA ARG A 26 3.17 -9.39 1.98
C ARG A 26 2.43 -10.51 1.26
N ALA A 27 1.19 -10.79 1.64
CA ALA A 27 0.37 -11.79 1.00
C ALA A 27 0.16 -11.49 -0.49
N ALA A 28 -0.15 -10.24 -0.85
CA ALA A 28 -0.35 -9.85 -2.24
C ALA A 28 0.91 -10.03 -3.10
N ILE A 29 2.10 -9.76 -2.56
CA ILE A 29 3.37 -10.01 -3.25
C ILE A 29 3.61 -11.51 -3.43
N LEU A 30 3.35 -12.32 -2.40
CA LEU A 30 3.52 -13.78 -2.45
C LEU A 30 2.56 -14.45 -3.44
N HIS A 31 1.30 -13.98 -3.50
CA HIS A 31 0.28 -14.48 -4.43
C HIS A 31 0.42 -13.93 -5.84
N GLY A 32 1.38 -13.04 -6.10
CA GLY A 32 1.65 -12.46 -7.42
C GLY A 32 0.57 -11.47 -7.89
N THR A 33 -0.38 -11.10 -7.03
CA THR A 33 -1.38 -10.06 -7.29
C THR A 33 -0.78 -8.66 -7.19
N LEU A 34 0.33 -8.52 -6.45
CA LEU A 34 1.18 -7.34 -6.42
C LEU A 34 2.60 -7.69 -6.91
N LYS A 35 3.10 -6.97 -7.92
CA LYS A 35 4.48 -7.17 -8.42
C LYS A 35 5.43 -6.22 -7.73
N GLU A 36 6.61 -6.71 -7.39
CA GLU A 36 7.70 -5.82 -6.96
C GLU A 36 8.07 -4.87 -8.10
N PRO A 37 8.33 -3.59 -7.80
CA PRO A 37 8.84 -2.66 -8.79
C PRO A 37 10.17 -3.17 -9.35
N ALA A 38 10.25 -3.34 -10.67
CA ALA A 38 11.48 -3.76 -11.35
C ALA A 38 12.66 -2.78 -11.11
N ARG A 39 12.34 -1.53 -10.76
CA ARG A 39 13.27 -0.51 -10.29
C ARG A 39 12.73 0.07 -8.98
N PRO A 40 13.21 -0.41 -7.81
CA PRO A 40 12.77 0.16 -6.55
C PRO A 40 13.28 1.59 -6.43
N MET A 41 12.40 2.50 -6.04
CA MET A 41 12.77 3.87 -5.64
C MET A 41 13.77 3.83 -4.48
N SER A 42 14.68 4.79 -4.39
CA SER A 42 15.52 5.03 -3.21
C SER A 42 14.68 5.46 -2.00
N ASP A 43 15.23 5.37 -0.79
CA ASP A 43 14.51 5.80 0.43
C ASP A 43 14.15 7.29 0.39
N GLN A 44 15.01 8.11 -0.21
CA GLN A 44 14.77 9.53 -0.39
C GLN A 44 13.62 9.80 -1.37
N GLU A 45 13.59 9.11 -2.51
CA GLU A 45 12.51 9.21 -3.50
C GLU A 45 11.18 8.74 -2.90
N LEU A 46 11.19 7.64 -2.15
CA LEU A 46 9.99 7.14 -1.49
C LEU A 46 9.48 8.10 -0.42
N ALA A 47 10.35 8.61 0.46
CA ALA A 47 9.99 9.60 1.47
C ALA A 47 9.46 10.89 0.84
N ARG A 48 10.03 11.31 -0.30
CA ARG A 48 9.54 12.46 -1.07
C ARG A 48 8.15 12.20 -1.65
N ALA A 49 7.94 11.07 -2.30
CA ALA A 49 6.65 10.71 -2.88
C ALA A 49 5.54 10.62 -1.80
N ILE A 50 5.84 10.05 -0.63
CA ILE A 50 4.91 9.99 0.51
C ILE A 50 4.56 11.41 0.99
N ARG A 51 5.55 12.29 1.17
CA ARG A 51 5.30 13.69 1.57
C ARG A 51 4.47 14.45 0.53
N GLU A 52 4.79 14.31 -0.75
CA GLU A 52 4.04 14.95 -1.84
C GLU A 52 2.61 14.43 -1.87
N PHE A 53 2.39 13.12 -1.73
CA PHE A 53 1.05 12.53 -1.64
C PHE A 53 0.25 13.05 -0.44
N GLN A 54 0.87 13.15 0.73
CA GLN A 54 0.22 13.69 1.94
C GLN A 54 -0.07 15.19 1.86
N ALA A 55 0.76 15.95 1.12
CA ALA A 55 0.59 17.38 0.95
C ALA A 55 -0.52 17.75 -0.04
N VAL A 56 -0.92 16.82 -0.91
CA VAL A 56 -2.04 17.04 -1.83
C VAL A 56 -3.35 16.83 -1.05
N PRO A 57 -4.21 17.86 -0.92
CA PRO A 57 -5.52 17.68 -0.31
C PRO A 57 -6.29 16.63 -1.10
N VAL A 58 -6.84 15.65 -0.37
CA VAL A 58 -7.69 14.62 -0.96
C VAL A 58 -8.86 15.29 -1.67
N SER A 59 -9.03 15.03 -2.97
CA SER A 59 -10.16 15.57 -3.69
C SER A 59 -11.46 14.93 -3.21
N ASP A 60 -12.56 15.68 -3.22
CA ASP A 60 -13.89 15.19 -2.85
C ASP A 60 -14.28 13.93 -3.65
N TRP A 61 -13.85 13.87 -4.92
CA TRP A 61 -14.01 12.69 -5.76
C TRP A 61 -13.27 11.45 -5.22
N THR A 62 -12.04 11.63 -4.74
CA THR A 62 -11.23 10.54 -4.17
C THR A 62 -11.86 10.03 -2.87
N ILE A 63 -12.32 10.95 -2.01
CA ILE A 63 -13.05 10.61 -0.78
C ILE A 63 -14.32 9.83 -1.14
N ALA A 64 -15.17 10.35 -2.03
CA ALA A 64 -16.42 9.71 -2.43
C ALA A 64 -16.19 8.30 -3.01
N LYS A 65 -15.16 8.13 -3.84
CA LYS A 65 -14.80 6.84 -4.43
C LYS A 65 -14.32 5.82 -3.39
N LEU A 66 -13.52 6.25 -2.42
CA LEU A 66 -13.04 5.38 -1.33
C LEU A 66 -14.17 5.01 -0.37
N SER A 67 -15.00 5.97 0.02
CA SER A 67 -16.19 5.72 0.85
C SER A 67 -17.12 4.72 0.20
N ARG A 68 -17.33 4.79 -1.12
CA ARG A 68 -18.15 3.79 -1.84
C ARG A 68 -17.55 2.40 -1.77
N ARG A 69 -16.23 2.26 -1.89
CA ARG A 69 -15.54 0.95 -1.79
C ARG A 69 -15.57 0.36 -0.38
N LEU A 70 -15.56 1.21 0.65
CA LEU A 70 -15.67 0.77 2.05
C LEU A 70 -17.10 0.38 2.42
N LEU A 71 -18.09 1.00 1.77
CA LEU A 71 -19.52 0.71 1.97
C LEU A 71 -20.02 -0.43 1.07
N GLU A 72 -19.36 -0.71 -0.04
CA GLU A 72 -19.61 -1.92 -0.83
C GLU A 72 -19.19 -3.12 0.02
N PRO A 73 -20.13 -3.97 0.47
CA PRO A 73 -19.76 -5.19 1.17
C PRO A 73 -18.87 -5.99 0.22
N THR A 74 -17.71 -6.41 0.70
CA THR A 74 -16.94 -7.50 0.07
C THR A 74 -17.88 -8.69 -0.04
N MET A 75 -18.55 -8.81 -1.18
CA MET A 75 -19.27 -10.01 -1.56
C MET A 75 -18.26 -11.15 -1.44
N PRO A 76 -18.58 -12.24 -0.71
CA PRO A 76 -17.70 -13.39 -0.67
C PRO A 76 -17.52 -13.83 -2.12
N ARG A 77 -16.26 -14.02 -2.53
CA ARG A 77 -15.96 -14.68 -3.78
C ARG A 77 -16.40 -16.12 -3.55
N ASP A 78 -17.52 -16.51 -4.17
CA ASP A 78 -18.00 -17.88 -4.15
C ASP A 78 -16.88 -18.79 -4.68
N ASP A 79 -16.41 -19.69 -3.81
CA ASP A 79 -15.58 -20.85 -4.14
C ASP A 79 -16.48 -22.07 -4.43
#